data_AF-A0A959NAX5-F1
#
_entry.id   AF-A0A959NAX5-F1
#
_cell.length_a   1.000
_cell.length_b   1.000
_cell.length_c   1.000
_cell.angle_alpha   90.00
_cell.angle_beta   90.00
_cell.angle_gamma   90.00
#
_symmetry.space_group_name_H-M   'P 1'
#
loop_
_entity.id
_entity.type
_entity.pdbx_description
1 polymer ?
#
loop_
_entity_poly.entity_id
_entity_poly.type
_entity_poly.pdbx_seq_one_letter_code
_entity_poly.pdbx_strand_id
1 'polypeptide(L)'
;DIYAIVVWHFHKQPRVYFDVIVQVADDKDFTKNVRTIFNNDLDNSSGQGKGEDWHYVETSEGKLIDAKGEKARYVRLFSKGNNSNDLNHYIEVAVYGK
;
A
#
# COMPACT_ATOMS: atom_id res chain seq x y z
N ASP A 1 -16.59 -2.51 -6.83
CA ASP A 1 -15.36 -3.24 -7.17
C ASP A 1 -14.18 -2.27 -7.15
N ILE A 2 -12.99 -2.73 -6.77
CA ILE A 2 -11.75 -1.92 -6.77
C ILE A 2 -10.84 -2.47 -7.86
N TYR A 3 -10.48 -1.63 -8.83
CA TYR A 3 -9.66 -2.02 -9.98
C TYR A 3 -8.19 -1.65 -9.79
N ALA A 4 -7.92 -0.46 -9.24
CA ALA A 4 -6.57 0.01 -9.00
C ALA A 4 -6.52 0.88 -7.76
N ILE A 5 -5.38 0.82 -7.08
CA ILE A 5 -5.00 1.78 -6.05
C ILE A 5 -3.67 2.37 -6.46
N VAL A 6 -3.55 3.68 -6.45
CA VAL A 6 -2.28 4.37 -6.70
C VAL A 6 -1.91 5.13 -5.44
N VAL A 7 -0.68 4.93 -4.98
CA VAL A 7 -0.14 5.56 -3.78
C VAL A 7 1.02 6.44 -4.19
N TRP A 8 0.99 7.69 -3.74
CA TRP A 8 2.11 8.61 -3.86
C TRP A 8 2.64 8.95 -2.49
N HIS A 9 3.93 8.78 -2.34
CA HIS A 9 4.71 9.41 -1.30
C HIS A 9 5.56 10.55 -1.88
N PHE A 10 6.39 11.17 -1.03
CA PHE A 10 7.31 12.21 -1.48
C PHE A 10 8.22 11.72 -2.60
N HIS A 11 8.17 12.45 -3.72
CA HIS A 11 8.80 12.06 -4.99
C HIS A 11 9.65 13.17 -5.63
N LYS A 12 10.03 14.22 -4.89
CA LYS A 12 10.99 15.23 -5.41
C LYS A 12 12.45 14.76 -5.36
N GLN A 13 12.72 13.66 -4.66
CA GLN A 13 14.01 12.97 -4.61
C GLN A 13 13.73 11.46 -4.61
N PRO A 14 14.63 10.64 -5.20
CA PRO A 14 14.48 9.18 -5.15
C PRO A 14 14.48 8.69 -3.70
N ARG A 15 13.40 8.01 -3.31
CA ARG A 15 13.26 7.35 -2.02
C ARG A 15 12.69 5.96 -2.21
N VAL A 16 13.19 5.01 -1.42
CA VAL A 16 12.67 3.65 -1.36
C VAL A 16 11.80 3.52 -0.13
N TYR A 17 10.53 3.17 -0.30
CA TYR A 17 9.59 3.01 0.81
C TYR A 17 9.48 1.55 1.26
N PHE A 18 9.42 1.36 2.58
CA PHE A 18 9.43 0.06 3.24
C PHE A 18 8.09 -0.22 3.92
N ASP A 19 7.77 -1.51 4.04
CA ASP A 19 6.58 -2.07 4.69
C ASP A 19 5.26 -1.42 4.29
N VAL A 20 5.18 -0.97 3.04
CA VAL A 20 3.95 -0.55 2.40
C VAL A 20 3.09 -1.79 2.16
N ILE A 21 1.98 -1.82 2.89
CA ILE A 21 0.98 -2.89 2.83
C ILE A 21 -0.36 -2.26 2.49
N VAL A 22 -1.08 -2.83 1.52
CA VAL A 22 -2.43 -2.39 1.16
C VAL A 22 -3.38 -3.55 1.35
N GLN A 23 -4.39 -3.33 2.20
CA GLN A 23 -5.45 -4.28 2.48
C GLN A 23 -6.81 -3.71 2.07
N VAL A 24 -7.68 -4.63 1.66
CA VAL A 24 -9.09 -4.33 1.38
C VAL A 24 -9.99 -5.25 2.21
N ALA A 25 -11.15 -4.74 2.62
CA ALA A 25 -12.10 -5.46 3.45
C ALA A 25 -13.56 -5.08 3.18
N ASP A 26 -14.46 -5.93 3.65
CA ASP A 26 -15.91 -5.71 3.51
C ASP A 26 -16.46 -4.84 4.66
N ASP A 27 -15.75 -4.78 5.79
CA ASP A 27 -16.12 -4.04 6.99
C ASP A 27 -15.04 -3.05 7.44
N LYS A 28 -15.46 -1.98 8.11
CA LYS A 28 -14.59 -0.88 8.56
C LYS A 28 -13.51 -1.32 9.55
N ASP A 29 -13.82 -2.38 10.30
CA ASP A 29 -12.97 -2.88 11.38
C ASP A 29 -11.91 -3.86 10.85
N PHE A 30 -12.01 -4.27 9.57
CA PHE A 30 -11.15 -5.25 8.91
C PHE A 30 -11.18 -6.60 9.63
N THR A 31 -12.39 -7.12 9.82
CA THR A 31 -12.62 -8.44 10.44
C THR A 31 -13.25 -9.45 9.47
N LYS A 32 -13.78 -8.99 8.33
CA LYS A 32 -14.47 -9.80 7.33
C LYS A 32 -13.81 -9.67 5.97
N ASN A 33 -13.46 -10.81 5.39
CA ASN A 33 -12.85 -10.91 4.07
C ASN A 33 -11.72 -9.89 3.89
N VAL A 34 -10.72 -9.93 4.77
CA VAL A 34 -9.53 -9.07 4.63
C VAL A 34 -8.60 -9.70 3.60
N ARG A 35 -8.19 -8.92 2.61
CA ARG A 35 -7.24 -9.35 1.58
C ARG A 35 -6.13 -8.34 1.47
N THR A 36 -4.90 -8.83 1.53
CA THR A 36 -3.70 -8.03 1.25
C THR A 36 -3.45 -8.08 -0.26
N ILE A 37 -3.52 -6.92 -0.92
CA ILE A 37 -3.36 -6.81 -2.38
C ILE A 37 -1.97 -6.31 -2.79
N PHE A 38 -1.20 -5.80 -1.82
CA PHE A 38 0.21 -5.43 -1.96
C PHE A 38 0.85 -5.50 -0.59
N ASN A 39 2.06 -6.06 -0.50
CA ASN A 39 2.83 -6.12 0.73
C ASN A 39 4.33 -6.25 0.43
N ASN A 40 5.08 -5.18 0.70
CA ASN A 40 6.54 -5.19 0.61
C ASN A 40 7.25 -5.23 1.97
N ASP A 41 6.54 -5.62 3.05
CA ASP A 41 7.13 -5.94 4.36
C ASP A 41 7.77 -7.33 4.31
N LEU A 42 9.02 -7.39 3.84
CA LEU A 42 9.73 -8.64 3.57
C LEU A 42 10.14 -9.42 4.83
N ASP A 43 10.10 -8.80 6.01
CA ASP A 43 10.49 -9.41 7.29
C ASP A 43 9.36 -9.46 8.32
N ASN A 44 8.14 -9.05 7.94
CA ASN A 44 6.95 -8.95 8.78
C ASN A 44 7.13 -7.99 9.97
N SER A 45 7.96 -6.95 9.83
CA SER A 45 8.23 -6.01 10.92
C SER A 45 7.07 -5.05 11.22
N SER A 46 6.04 -5.02 10.36
CA SER A 46 4.77 -4.32 10.57
C SER A 46 3.62 -5.23 11.03
N GLY A 47 3.88 -6.54 11.18
CA GLY A 47 2.96 -7.49 11.83
C GLY A 47 1.70 -7.81 11.03
N GLN A 48 1.66 -7.50 9.73
CA GLN A 48 0.52 -7.78 8.83
C GLN A 48 0.71 -9.03 7.97
N GLY A 49 1.71 -9.85 8.29
CA GLY A 49 2.15 -10.98 7.49
C GLY A 49 3.36 -10.62 6.62
N LYS A 50 4.19 -11.63 6.33
CA LYS A 50 5.37 -11.46 5.47
C LYS A 50 4.93 -11.24 4.02
N GLY A 51 5.39 -10.14 3.44
CA GLY A 51 5.19 -9.77 2.05
C GLY A 51 6.14 -10.47 1.08
N GLU A 52 5.76 -10.41 -0.20
CA GLU A 52 6.57 -10.93 -1.32
C GLU A 52 6.80 -9.86 -2.39
N ASP A 53 6.15 -8.70 -2.28
CA ASP A 53 6.34 -7.61 -3.22
C ASP A 53 7.66 -6.89 -2.94
N TRP A 54 8.32 -6.44 -3.99
CA TRP A 54 9.55 -5.66 -3.85
C TRP A 54 9.26 -4.24 -3.34
N HIS A 55 10.23 -3.71 -2.59
CA HIS A 55 10.33 -2.27 -2.40
C HIS A 55 10.39 -1.54 -3.76
N TYR A 56 9.95 -0.29 -3.77
CA TYR A 56 9.93 0.52 -4.99
C TYR A 56 10.58 1.87 -4.73
N VAL A 57 11.22 2.41 -5.77
CA VAL A 57 11.67 3.80 -5.79
C VAL A 57 10.47 4.66 -6.18
N GLU A 58 10.18 5.67 -5.38
CA GLU A 58 9.07 6.57 -5.64
C GLU A 58 9.35 7.51 -6.82
N THR A 59 8.29 7.80 -7.59
CA THR A 59 8.32 8.71 -8.74
C THR A 59 7.06 9.58 -8.79
N SER A 60 7.00 10.53 -9.72
CA SER A 60 5.77 11.31 -9.93
C SER A 60 4.60 10.46 -10.46
N GLU A 61 4.85 9.26 -10.98
CA GLU A 61 3.80 8.33 -11.43
C GLU A 61 3.14 7.58 -10.27
N GLY A 62 3.76 7.57 -9.09
CA GLY A 62 3.30 6.83 -7.93
C GLY A 62 3.49 5.32 -8.06
N LYS A 63 3.08 4.59 -7.02
CA LYS A 63 3.00 3.14 -7.04
C LYS A 63 1.60 2.69 -7.43
N LEU A 64 1.45 2.23 -8.67
CA LEU A 64 0.26 1.52 -9.12
C LEU A 64 0.20 0.11 -8.52
N ILE A 65 -0.94 -0.21 -7.91
CA ILE A 65 -1.30 -1.52 -7.36
C ILE A 65 -2.55 -1.99 -8.11
N ASP A 66 -2.41 -3.09 -8.83
CA ASP A 66 -3.54 -3.76 -9.49
C ASP A 66 -4.37 -4.52 -8.45
N ALA A 67 -5.58 -4.02 -8.19
CA ALA A 67 -6.50 -4.63 -7.24
C ALA A 67 -7.35 -5.75 -7.88
N LYS A 68 -7.15 -6.06 -9.17
CA LYS A 68 -7.75 -7.20 -9.88
C LYS A 68 -9.28 -7.29 -9.80
N GLY A 69 -9.95 -6.15 -9.58
CA GLY A 69 -11.41 -6.11 -9.45
C GLY A 69 -11.94 -6.63 -8.10
N GLU A 70 -11.13 -6.63 -7.04
CA GLU A 70 -11.55 -7.07 -5.71
C GLU A 70 -12.83 -6.37 -5.25
N LYS A 71 -13.76 -7.17 -4.71
CA LYS A 71 -15.03 -6.68 -4.16
C LYS A 71 -14.86 -6.30 -2.70
N ALA A 72 -14.65 -5.03 -2.41
CA ALA A 72 -14.47 -4.55 -1.04
C ALA A 72 -15.08 -3.15 -0.87
N ARG A 73 -15.25 -2.74 0.40
CA ARG A 73 -15.80 -1.43 0.77
C ARG A 73 -14.76 -0.52 1.45
N TYR A 74 -13.74 -1.11 2.07
CA TYR A 74 -12.74 -0.38 2.82
C TYR A 74 -11.35 -0.71 2.30
N VAL A 75 -10.46 0.29 2.32
CA VAL A 75 -9.04 0.18 2.00
C VAL A 75 -8.25 0.68 3.21
N ARG A 76 -7.19 -0.04 3.60
CA ARG A 76 -6.28 0.34 4.68
C ARG A 76 -4.85 0.18 4.20
N LEU A 77 -4.01 1.15 4.56
CA LEU A 77 -2.61 1.16 4.23
C LEU A 77 -1.78 1.15 5.52
N PHE A 78 -0.70 0.39 5.50
CA PHE A 78 0.38 0.43 6.48
C PHE A 78 1.67 0.83 5.75
N SER A 79 2.63 1.38 6.48
CA SER A 79 3.93 1.81 5.96
C SER A 79 4.90 2.08 7.10
N LYS A 80 6.19 1.81 6.90
CA LYS A 80 7.23 1.94 7.94
C LYS A 80 8.51 2.59 7.40
N GLY A 81 8.38 3.86 7.05
CA GLY A 81 9.51 4.72 6.72
C GLY A 81 10.07 4.46 5.32
N ASN A 82 11.30 4.96 5.12
CA ASN A 82 12.00 4.90 3.85
C ASN A 82 13.52 4.89 4.06
N ASN A 83 14.28 4.72 3.00
CA ASN A 83 15.74 4.67 3.05
C ASN A 83 16.44 5.98 3.48
N SER A 84 15.73 7.11 3.57
CA SER A 84 16.28 8.40 4.00
C SER A 84 15.97 8.73 5.47
N ASN A 85 14.81 8.30 6.00
CA ASN A 85 14.40 8.47 7.39
C ASN A 85 13.17 7.60 7.74
N ASP A 86 12.74 7.66 8.99
CA ASP A 86 11.64 6.82 9.52
C ASP A 86 10.22 7.33 9.17
N LEU A 87 10.07 8.37 8.34
CA LEU A 87 8.78 8.97 8.02
C LEU A 87 8.16 8.41 6.73
N ASN A 88 6.83 8.35 6.66
CA ASN A 88 6.12 7.76 5.50
C ASN A 88 5.89 8.75 4.34
N HIS A 89 5.73 10.04 4.60
CA HIS A 89 5.57 11.08 3.55
C HIS A 89 4.48 10.83 2.49
N TYR A 90 3.29 10.35 2.86
CA TYR A 90 2.16 10.28 1.92
C TYR A 90 1.84 11.65 1.34
N ILE A 91 1.61 11.68 0.03
CA ILE A 91 1.05 12.81 -0.70
C ILE A 91 -0.40 12.52 -1.06
N GLU A 92 -0.67 11.33 -1.63
CA GLU A 92 -1.99 10.99 -2.14
C GLU A 92 -2.22 9.47 -2.15
N VAL A 93 -3.48 9.07 -1.98
CA VAL A 93 -3.97 7.72 -2.27
C VAL A 93 -5.21 7.86 -3.13
N ALA A 94 -5.16 7.34 -4.36
CA ALA A 94 -6.30 7.30 -5.26
C ALA A 94 -6.83 5.87 -5.38
N VAL A 95 -8.13 5.69 -5.15
CA VAL A 95 -8.82 4.40 -5.25
C VAL A 95 -9.77 4.45 -6.44
N TYR A 96 -9.55 3.59 -7.42
CA TYR A 96 -10.34 3.52 -8.65
C TYR A 96 -11.29 2.32 -8.57
N GLY A 97 -12.58 2.60 -8.52
CA GLY A 97 -13.61 1.58 -8.42
C GLY A 97 -14.91 1.95 -9.16
N LYS A 98 -15.85 1.01 -9.15
CA LYS A 98 -17.24 1.16 -9.61
C LYS A 98 -18.20 0.86 -8.48
#